data_AF-A0A7K1D3R2-F1
#
_entry.id   AF-A0A7K1D3R2-F1
#
_cell.length_a   1.000
_cell.length_b   1.000
_cell.length_c   1.000
_cell.angle_alpha   90.00
_cell.angle_beta   90.00
_cell.angle_gamma   90.00
#
_symmetry.space_group_name_H-M   'P 1'
#
loop_
_entity.id
_entity.type
_entity.pdbx_description
1 polymer ?
#
loop_
_entity_poly.entity_id
_entity_poly.type
_entity_poly.pdbx_seq_one_letter_code
_entity_poly.pdbx_strand_id
1 'polypeptide(L)'
;MLAPYGDKARSNPLGIIDLSIGTPVDATPDFIQKALSDSANSPAYPATAGTAELQKSLKRYATEILGATGDFAVLPTIGSKELITLLPT
;
A
#
# COMPACT_ATOMS: atom_id res chain seq x y z
N MET A 1 -23.33 -6.80 7.96
CA MET A 1 -24.27 -6.13 8.88
C MET A 1 -24.72 -4.73 8.38
N LEU A 2 -24.16 -4.18 7.30
CA LEU A 2 -24.58 -2.86 6.75
C LEU A 2 -25.48 -2.91 5.50
N ALA A 3 -25.65 -4.07 4.86
CA ALA A 3 -26.34 -4.19 3.57
C ALA A 3 -27.75 -3.54 3.52
N PRO A 4 -28.64 -3.70 4.53
CA PRO A 4 -29.98 -3.09 4.49
C PRO A 4 -29.96 -1.55 4.56
N TYR A 5 -28.92 -0.98 5.19
CA TYR A 5 -28.74 0.47 5.27
C TYR A 5 -28.16 1.03 3.96
N GLY A 6 -27.37 0.22 3.24
CA GLY A 6 -26.90 0.53 1.90
C GLY A 6 -28.05 0.69 0.90
N ASP A 7 -29.02 -0.22 0.92
CA ASP A 7 -30.19 -0.15 0.02
C ASP A 7 -31.06 1.09 0.29
N LYS A 8 -31.26 1.45 1.56
CA LYS A 8 -31.99 2.66 1.95
C LYS A 8 -31.25 3.94 1.59
N ALA A 9 -29.92 3.96 1.65
CA ALA A 9 -29.15 5.15 1.28
C ALA A 9 -29.07 5.32 -0.24
N ARG A 10 -29.04 4.24 -1.02
CA ARG A 10 -29.08 4.29 -2.50
C ARG A 10 -30.38 4.86 -3.08
N SER A 11 -31.48 4.85 -2.32
CA SER A 11 -32.74 5.47 -2.75
C SER A 11 -32.77 6.99 -2.58
N ASN A 12 -31.72 7.60 -1.98
CA ASN A 12 -31.57 9.04 -1.93
C ASN A 12 -31.20 9.61 -3.32
N PRO A 13 -31.82 10.71 -3.80
CA PRO A 13 -31.50 11.32 -5.09
C PRO A 13 -30.05 11.75 -5.28
N LEU A 14 -29.33 12.04 -4.19
CA LEU A 14 -27.91 12.40 -4.20
C LEU A 14 -26.98 11.17 -4.09
N GLY A 15 -27.55 9.96 -3.97
CA GLY A 15 -26.81 8.72 -3.82
C GLY A 15 -26.36 8.41 -2.38
N ILE A 16 -25.55 7.36 -2.24
CA ILE A 16 -25.01 6.88 -0.98
C ILE A 16 -23.58 7.39 -0.77
N ILE A 17 -23.24 7.80 0.46
CA ILE A 17 -21.85 7.90 0.91
C ILE A 17 -21.46 6.53 1.46
N ASP A 18 -20.80 5.71 0.63
CA ASP A 18 -20.42 4.36 1.01
C ASP A 18 -19.08 4.37 1.78
N LEU A 19 -19.18 4.36 3.11
CA LEU A 19 -18.02 4.27 4.02
C LEU A 19 -17.69 2.82 4.41
N SER A 20 -18.30 1.82 3.76
CA SER A 20 -18.12 0.41 4.12
C SER A 20 -16.89 -0.22 3.46
N ILE A 21 -16.37 0.40 2.41
CA ILE A 21 -15.22 -0.09 1.64
C ILE A 21 -14.09 0.93 1.71
N GLY A 22 -12.97 0.54 2.34
CA GLY A 22 -11.75 1.35 2.41
C GLY A 22 -10.84 1.24 1.19
N THR A 23 -11.29 0.62 0.09
CA THR A 23 -10.54 0.55 -1.15
C THR A 23 -10.44 1.94 -1.75
N PRO A 24 -9.22 2.46 -2.01
CA PRO A 24 -9.05 3.74 -2.67
C PRO A 24 -9.75 3.75 -4.03
N VAL A 25 -10.53 4.80 -4.31
CA VAL A 25 -11.21 5.00 -5.59
C VAL A 25 -10.39 5.84 -6.57
N ASP A 26 -9.41 6.58 -6.05
CA ASP A 26 -8.50 7.40 -6.85
C ASP A 26 -7.53 6.52 -7.63
N ALA A 27 -7.23 6.93 -8.87
CA ALA A 27 -6.23 6.28 -9.68
C ALA A 27 -4.84 6.43 -9.05
N THR A 28 -4.01 5.39 -9.17
CA THR A 28 -2.59 5.48 -8.86
C THR A 28 -1.96 6.63 -9.67
N PRO A 29 -1.16 7.52 -9.08
CA PRO A 29 -0.53 8.62 -9.82
C PRO A 29 0.26 8.16 -11.05
N ASP A 30 0.15 8.90 -12.17
CA ASP A 30 0.72 8.51 -13.47
C ASP A 30 2.21 8.21 -13.44
N PHE A 31 2.99 9.00 -12.69
CA PHE A 31 4.45 8.81 -12.61
C PHE A 31 4.82 7.46 -11.94
N ILE A 32 3.97 6.95 -11.04
CA ILE A 32 4.15 5.65 -10.40
C ILE A 32 3.80 4.54 -11.38
N GLN A 33 2.67 4.67 -12.08
CA GLN A 33 2.27 3.73 -13.13
C GLN A 33 3.34 3.61 -14.21
N LYS A 34 3.91 4.75 -14.64
CA LYS A 34 4.99 4.80 -15.63
C LYS A 34 6.26 4.12 -15.14
N ALA A 35 6.72 4.41 -13.92
CA ALA A 35 7.92 3.79 -13.36
C ALA A 35 7.80 2.26 -13.27
N LEU A 36 6.62 1.76 -12.92
CA LEU A 36 6.33 0.32 -12.90
C LEU A 36 6.37 -0.29 -14.30
N SER A 37 5.71 0.37 -15.27
CA SER A 37 5.69 -0.08 -16.67
C SER A 37 7.10 -0.11 -17.27
N ASP A 38 7.91 0.92 -17.04
CA ASP A 38 9.27 1.04 -17.57
C ASP A 38 10.20 -0.04 -16.96
N SER A 39 9.87 -0.56 -15.77
CA SER A 39 10.65 -1.58 -15.05
C SER A 39 10.12 -3.02 -15.22
N ALA A 40 9.06 -3.22 -16.02
CA ALA A 40 8.34 -4.50 -16.10
C ALA A 40 9.20 -5.68 -16.60
N ASN A 41 10.22 -5.41 -17.41
CA ASN A 41 11.16 -6.43 -17.89
C ASN A 41 12.45 -6.44 -17.05
N SER A 42 12.36 -7.00 -15.84
CA SER A 42 13.47 -7.09 -14.88
C SER A 42 13.83 -8.55 -14.55
N PRO A 43 14.48 -9.28 -15.47
CA PRO A 43 14.83 -10.68 -15.25
C PRO A 43 16.00 -10.81 -14.27
N ALA A 44 15.76 -11.36 -13.08
CA ALA A 44 16.77 -11.83 -12.11
C ALA A 44 16.06 -12.35 -10.85
N TYR A 45 16.82 -12.94 -9.93
CA TYR A 45 16.40 -13.09 -8.54
C TYR A 45 16.88 -11.88 -7.73
N PRO A 46 16.00 -10.92 -7.39
CA PRO A 46 16.39 -9.80 -6.54
C PRO A 46 16.71 -10.29 -5.14
N ALA A 47 17.58 -9.56 -4.44
CA ALA A 47 17.84 -9.83 -3.03
C ALA A 47 16.57 -9.63 -2.20
N THR A 48 16.31 -10.52 -1.24
CA THR A 48 15.15 -10.43 -0.33
C THR A 48 15.11 -9.10 0.44
N ALA A 49 16.28 -8.53 0.76
CA ALA A 49 16.38 -7.22 1.42
C ALA A 49 15.98 -6.03 0.52
N GLY A 50 15.70 -6.27 -0.76
CA GLY A 50 15.48 -5.23 -1.76
C GLY A 50 16.77 -4.56 -2.25
N THR A 51 16.65 -3.72 -3.27
CA THR A 51 17.77 -2.95 -3.81
C THR A 51 18.26 -1.90 -2.81
N ALA A 52 19.52 -1.47 -2.92
CA ALA A 52 20.08 -0.42 -2.06
C ALA A 52 19.27 0.90 -2.16
N GLU A 53 18.78 1.23 -3.36
CA GLU A 53 17.93 2.39 -3.59
C GLU A 53 16.58 2.27 -2.86
N LEU A 54 15.93 1.10 -2.91
CA LEU A 54 14.68 0.85 -2.21
C LEU A 54 14.86 0.96 -0.69
N GLN A 55 15.91 0.34 -0.16
CA GLN A 55 16.21 0.41 1.27
C GLN A 55 16.45 1.85 1.74
N LYS A 56 17.19 2.65 0.96
CA LYS A 56 17.42 4.07 1.27
C LYS A 56 16.10 4.87 1.29
N SER A 57 15.24 4.65 0.29
CA SER A 57 13.93 5.32 0.19
C SER A 57 12.99 4.94 1.33
N LEU A 58 12.95 3.65 1.71
CA LEU A 58 12.16 3.17 2.85
C LEU A 58 12.64 3.78 4.18
N LYS A 59 13.96 3.82 4.42
CA LYS A 59 14.52 4.46 5.62
C LYS A 59 14.15 5.94 5.67
N ARG A 60 14.28 6.65 4.55
CA ARG A 60 13.90 8.06 4.44
C ARG A 60 12.42 8.29 4.75
N TYR A 61 11.53 7.48 4.17
CA TYR A 61 10.10 7.54 4.47
C TYR A 61 9.81 7.27 5.95
N ALA A 62 10.44 6.25 6.53
CA ALA A 62 10.28 5.91 7.94
C ALA A 62 10.72 7.05 8.86
N THR A 63 11.83 7.74 8.56
CA THR A 63 12.28 8.88 9.37
C THR A 63 11.45 10.14 9.15
N GLU A 64 11.20 10.52 7.89
CA GLU A 64 10.59 11.81 7.54
C GLU A 64 9.07 11.84 7.73
N ILE A 65 8.40 10.71 7.45
CA ILE A 65 6.93 10.64 7.45
C ILE A 65 6.41 9.90 8.68
N LEU A 66 7.05 8.79 9.07
CA LEU A 66 6.61 7.98 10.22
C LEU A 66 7.26 8.41 11.54
N GLY A 67 8.31 9.23 11.51
CA GLY A 67 9.01 9.70 12.71
C GLY A 67 9.86 8.62 13.40
N ALA A 68 10.29 7.58 12.69
CA ALA A 68 11.16 6.54 13.25
C ALA A 68 12.51 7.12 13.68
N THR A 69 13.00 6.71 14.85
CA THR A 69 14.28 7.16 15.44
C THR A 69 15.15 5.99 15.87
N GLY A 70 16.45 6.23 16.03
CA GLY A 70 17.41 5.21 16.46
C GLY A 70 17.96 4.39 15.29
N ASP A 71 18.66 3.30 15.61
CA ASP A 71 19.16 2.37 14.60
C ASP A 71 18.09 1.34 14.23
N PHE A 72 17.80 1.22 12.95
CA PHE A 72 16.78 0.30 12.44
C PHE A 72 17.09 -0.19 11.02
N ALA A 73 16.59 -1.39 10.73
CA ALA A 73 16.59 -1.99 9.41
C ALA A 73 15.20 -1.85 8.75
N VAL A 74 15.16 -2.04 7.43
CA VAL A 74 13.93 -2.07 6.63
C VAL A 74 13.91 -3.35 5.82
N LEU A 75 12.72 -3.92 5.63
CA LEU A 75 12.51 -5.10 4.81
C LEU A 75 11.26 -4.85 3.95
N PRO A 76 11.39 -4.81 2.61
CA PRO A 76 10.22 -4.70 1.75
C PRO A 76 9.38 -5.98 1.80
N THR A 77 8.07 -5.83 1.69
CA THR A 77 7.09 -6.92 1.59
C THR A 77 6.28 -6.78 0.30
N ILE A 78 5.63 -7.86 -0.13
CA ILE A 78 4.66 -7.80 -1.24
C ILE A 78 3.27 -7.31 -0.80
N GLY A 79 3.19 -6.78 0.43
CA GLY A 79 1.98 -6.21 1.03
C GLY A 79 1.85 -6.58 2.51
N SER A 80 1.10 -5.77 3.26
CA SER A 80 1.00 -5.90 4.73
C SER A 80 0.48 -7.27 5.20
N LYS A 81 -0.26 -7.99 4.36
CA LYS A 81 -0.75 -9.35 4.69
C LYS A 81 0.39 -10.36 4.83
N GLU A 82 1.45 -10.24 4.05
CA GLU A 82 2.63 -11.10 4.18
C GLU A 82 3.22 -11.01 5.59
N LEU A 83 3.43 -9.78 6.07
CA LEU A 83 3.94 -9.55 7.42
C LEU A 83 2.99 -10.13 8.47
N ILE A 84 1.69 -9.80 8.39
CA ILE A 84 0.69 -10.26 9.38
C ILE A 84 0.66 -11.79 9.47
N THR A 85 0.72 -12.49 8.34
CA THR A 85 0.70 -13.95 8.30
C THR A 85 1.97 -14.59 8.89
N LEU A 86 3.10 -13.88 8.86
CA LEU A 86 4.39 -14.38 9.34
C LEU A 86 4.71 -14.00 10.80
N LEU A 87 3.88 -13.18 11.44
CA LEU A 87 4.07 -12.86 12.86
C LEU A 87 3.85 -14.10 13.74
N PRO A 88 4.63 -14.28 14.81
CA PRO A 88 4.39 -15.35 15.78
C PRO A 88 2.97 -15.25 16.33
N THR A 89 2.25 -16.37 16.32
CA THR A 89 0.92 -16.53 16.93
C THR A 89 1.02 -16.97 18.38
#